data_AF-A0A7T5UKT4-F1
#
_entry.id   AF-A0A7T5UKT4-F1
#
_cell.length_a   1.000
_cell.length_b   1.000
_cell.length_c   1.000
_cell.angle_alpha   90.00
_cell.angle_beta   90.00
_cell.angle_gamma   90.00
#
_symmetry.space_group_name_H-M   'P 1'
#
loop_
_entity.id
_entity.type
_entity.pdbx_description
1 polymer ?
#
loop_
_entity_poly.entity_id
_entity_poly.type
_entity_poly.pdbx_seq_one_letter_code
_entity_poly.pdbx_strand_id
1 'polypeptide(L)' 'MVPIRCFSCGKPVAQYWDDYKNGLKKGKKSKELLDSFGLDRFCCRQTMIAHADIIGQVAQFKV' A
#
# COMPACT_ATOMS: atom_id res chain seq x y z
N MET A 1 5.31 6.37 -3.74
CA MET A 1 4.69 7.30 -2.76
C MET A 1 3.23 6.91 -2.61
N VAL A 2 2.83 6.42 -1.42
CA VAL A 2 1.47 5.90 -1.15
C VAL A 2 0.59 6.97 -0.50
N PRO A 3 -0.74 6.99 -0.72
CA PRO A 3 -1.64 7.89 0.01
C PRO A 3 -1.56 7.66 1.52
N ILE A 4 -1.49 8.76 2.29
CA ILE A 4 -1.39 8.74 3.77
C ILE A 4 -2.63 8.08 4.40
N ARG A 5 -3.81 8.38 3.86
CA ARG A 5 -5.11 7.86 4.29
C ARG A 5 -5.83 7.18 3.14
N CYS A 6 -6.69 6.23 3.45
CA CYS A 6 -7.59 5.64 2.46
C CYS A 6 -8.60 6.68 1.95
N PHE A 7 -8.85 6.67 0.63
CA PHE A 7 -9.76 7.61 -0.03
C PHE A 7 -11.22 7.53 0.45
N SER A 8 -11.69 6.36 0.91
CA SER A 8 -13.08 6.21 1.36
C SER A 8 -13.21 6.25 2.88
N CYS A 9 -12.41 5.44 3.60
CA CYS A 9 -12.56 5.28 5.06
C CYS A 9 -11.78 6.32 5.88
N GLY A 10 -10.85 7.06 5.26
CA GLY A 10 -9.97 8.01 5.95
C GLY A 10 -8.96 7.39 6.92
N LYS A 11 -8.95 6.05 7.10
CA LYS A 11 -8.00 5.34 7.97
C LYS A 11 -6.57 5.60 7.47
N PRO A 12 -5.59 5.89 8.35
CA PRO A 12 -4.18 5.95 7.98
C PRO A 12 -3.68 4.60 7.46
N VAL A 13 -3.12 4.57 6.25
CA VAL A 13 -2.66 3.33 5.59
C VAL A 13 -1.19 3.38 5.18
N ALA A 14 -0.60 4.56 4.98
CA ALA A 14 0.76 4.68 4.45
C ALA A 14 1.84 3.99 5.29
N GLN A 15 1.68 3.98 6.62
CA GLN A 15 2.64 3.37 7.55
C GLN A 15 2.89 1.87 7.28
N TYR A 16 1.93 1.17 6.67
CA TYR A 16 2.01 -0.27 6.41
C TYR A 16 2.62 -0.60 5.03
N TRP A 17 2.90 0.41 4.20
CA TRP A 17 3.24 0.20 2.79
C TRP A 17 4.57 -0.51 2.57
N ASP A 18 5.59 -0.14 3.34
CA ASP A 18 6.92 -0.75 3.18
C ASP A 18 6.92 -2.20 3.67
N ASP A 19 6.25 -2.49 4.79
CA ASP A 19 6.06 -3.86 5.28
C ASP A 19 5.23 -4.71 4.33
N TYR A 20 4.19 -4.13 3.71
CA TYR A 20 3.40 -4.80 2.69
C TYR A 20 4.24 -5.16 1.47
N LYS A 21 5.02 -4.21 0.91
CA LYS A 21 5.93 -4.46 -0.22
C LYS A 21 6.99 -5.51 0.12
N ASN A 22 7.61 -5.42 1.29
CA ASN A 22 8.63 -6.38 1.73
C ASN A 22 8.04 -7.77 1.95
N GLY A 23 6.82 -7.85 2.50
CA GLY A 23 6.07 -9.10 2.67
C GLY A 23 5.76 -9.77 1.34
N LEU A 24 5.29 -9.01 0.35
CA LEU A 24 5.03 -9.51 -1.00
C LEU A 24 6.31 -10.03 -1.67
N LYS A 25 7.43 -9.31 -1.55
CA LYS A 25 8.74 -9.75 -2.07
C LYS A 25 9.22 -11.06 -1.43
N LYS A 26 8.87 -11.30 -0.17
CA LYS A 26 9.16 -12.55 0.56
C LYS A 26 8.19 -13.69 0.21
N GLY A 27 7.25 -13.49 -0.72
CA GLY A 27 6.29 -14.51 -1.15
C GLY A 27 5.09 -14.71 -0.22
N LYS A 28 4.86 -13.81 0.74
CA LYS A 28 3.64 -13.86 1.57
C LYS A 28 2.42 -13.45 0.75
N LYS A 29 1.26 -14.04 1.06
CA LYS A 29 0.00 -13.69 0.39
C LYS A 29 -0.47 -12.31 0.81
N SER A 30 -0.96 -11.51 -0.15
CA SER A 30 -1.49 -10.17 0.10
C SER A 30 -2.58 -10.16 1.19
N LYS A 31 -3.47 -11.14 1.18
CA LYS A 31 -4.55 -11.27 2.18
C LYS A 31 -4.02 -11.35 3.61
N GLU A 32 -3.07 -12.25 3.86
CA GLU A 32 -2.47 -12.48 5.19
C GLU A 32 -1.75 -11.24 5.71
N LEU A 33 -1.06 -10.50 4.83
CA LEU A 33 -0.41 -9.23 5.19
C LEU A 33 -1.44 -8.18 5.60
N LEU A 34 -2.48 -7.99 4.79
CA LEU A 34 -3.54 -7.02 5.07
C LEU A 34 -4.32 -7.35 6.35
N ASP A 35 -4.53 -8.64 6.62
CA ASP A 35 -5.14 -9.13 7.86
C ASP A 35 -4.23 -8.83 9.07
N SER A 36 -2.91 -9.03 8.94
CA SER A 36 -1.96 -8.71 10.02
C SER A 36 -1.87 -7.23 10.38
N PHE A 37 -2.20 -6.33 9.45
CA PHE A 37 -2.24 -4.88 9.68
C PHE A 37 -3.60 -4.40 10.23
N GLY A 38 -4.57 -5.29 10.45
CA GLY A 38 -5.92 -4.93 10.90
C GLY A 38 -6.68 -4.07 9.88
N LEU A 39 -6.46 -4.31 8.59
CA LEU A 39 -7.18 -3.62 7.51
C LEU A 39 -8.42 -4.43 7.12
N ASP A 40 -9.48 -4.40 7.91
CA ASP A 40 -10.67 -5.26 7.66
C ASP A 40 -11.54 -4.78 6.49
N ARG A 41 -11.67 -3.46 6.35
CA ARG A 41 -12.55 -2.86 5.33
C ARG A 41 -11.92 -2.95 3.93
N PHE A 42 -12.73 -3.38 2.96
CA PHE A 42 -12.31 -3.52 1.57
C PHE A 42 -11.73 -2.22 0.99
N CYS A 43 -12.28 -1.05 1.34
CA CYS A 43 -11.84 0.23 0.82
C CYS A 43 -10.39 0.56 1.23
N CYS A 44 -10.02 0.25 2.48
CA CYS A 44 -8.66 0.47 2.96
C CYS A 44 -7.69 -0.59 2.35
N ARG A 45 -8.16 -1.82 2.07
CA ARG A 45 -7.40 -2.86 1.34
C ARG A 45 -7.16 -2.51 -0.13
N GLN A 46 -8.19 -2.00 -0.80
CA GLN A 46 -8.15 -1.60 -2.21
C GLN A 46 -7.03 -0.59 -2.46
N THR A 47 -6.88 0.38 -1.55
CA THR A 47 -5.80 1.37 -1.63
C THR A 47 -4.41 0.73 -1.64
N MET A 48 -4.19 -0.35 -0.88
CA MET A 48 -2.91 -1.05 -0.83
C MET A 48 -2.70 -1.97 -2.04
N ILE A 49 -3.75 -2.65 -2.49
CA ILE A 49 -3.65 -3.62 -3.59
C ILE A 49 -3.46 -2.90 -4.93
N ALA A 50 -4.21 -1.82 -5.18
CA ALA A 50 -4.23 -1.12 -6.46
C ALA A 50 -3.16 -0.02 -6.58
N HIS A 51 -2.32 0.20 -5.56
CA HIS A 51 -1.33 1.27 -5.62
C HIS A 51 -0.16 0.90 -6.54
N ALA A 52 0.06 1.72 -7.58
CA ALA A 52 1.23 1.66 -8.43
C ALA A 52 2.26 2.71 -8.02
N ASP A 53 3.46 2.26 -7.63
CA ASP A 53 4.56 3.12 -7.19
C ASP A 53 5.41 3.56 -8.38
N ILE A 54 4.97 4.59 -9.11
CA ILE A 54 5.65 5.10 -10.31
C ILE A 54 6.71 6.18 -10.01
N ILE A 55 6.87 6.60 -8.75
CA ILE A 55 7.72 7.74 -8.40
C ILE A 55 9.18 7.54 -8.80
N GLY A 56 9.70 6.30 -8.69
CA GLY A 56 11.08 5.99 -9.06
C GLY A 56 11.35 6.12 -10.57
N GLN A 57 10.32 5.93 -11.41
CA GLN A 57 10.42 6.11 -12.86
C GLN A 57 10.34 7.59 -13.22
N VAL A 58 9.40 8.32 -12.62
CA VAL A 58 9.19 9.74 -12.91
C VAL A 58 10.34 10.61 -12.39
N ALA A 59 10.94 10.25 -11.25
CA ALA A 59 12.04 11.01 -10.64
C ALA A 59 13.31 11.10 -11.49
N GLN A 60 13.43 10.28 -12.53
CA GLN A 60 14.56 10.31 -13.47
C GLN A 60 14.49 11.52 -14.43
N PHE A 61 13.29 12.05 -14.65
CA PHE A 61 13.08 13.19 -15.52
C PHE A 61 13.20 14.48 -14.70
N LYS A 62 14.22 15.29 -15.01
CA LYS A 62 14.31 16.67 -14.49
C LYS A 62 13.36 17.55 -15.28
N VAL A 63 12.56 18.33 -14.54
CA VAL A 63 11.81 19.49 -15.04
C VAL A 63 12.74 20.70 -15.09
#